data_AF-A0A5K0VVD5-F1
#
_entry.id   AF-A0A5K0VVD5-F1
#
_cell.length_a   1.000
_cell.length_b   1.000
_cell.length_c   1.000
_cell.angle_alpha   90.00
_cell.angle_beta   90.00
_cell.angle_gamma   90.00
#
_symmetry.space_group_name_H-M   'P 1'
#
loop_
_entity.id
_entity.type
_entity.pdbx_description
1 polymer ?
#
loop_
_entity_poly.entity_id
_entity_poly.type
_entity_poly.pdbx_seq_one_letter_code
_entity_poly.pdbx_strand_id
1 'polypeptide(L)' 'VYTPWCINCDVTSKQVEKLAKYFKGQPDLIFARIDASTNEHPKLQ' A
#
# COMPACT_ATOMS: atom_id res chain seq x y z
N VAL A 1 3.39 -0.65 2.34
CA VAL A 1 3.26 -1.06 3.75
C VAL A 1 2.75 0.14 4.53
N TYR A 2 1.75 -0.05 5.37
CA TYR A 2 1.15 1.04 6.16
C TYR A 2 0.71 0.51 7.52
N THR A 3 0.35 1.42 8.43
CA THR A 3 -0.41 1.10 9.65
C THR A 3 -1.63 2.02 9.76
N PRO A 4 -2.75 1.57 10.37
CA PRO A 4 -4.01 2.32 10.40
C PRO A 4 -3.92 3.66 11.14
N TRP A 5 -3.02 3.78 12.12
CA TRP A 5 -2.87 4.97 12.96
C TRP A 5 -1.77 5.92 12.48
N CYS A 6 -1.08 5.61 11.39
CA CYS A 6 -0.01 6.44 10.86
C CYS A 6 -0.57 7.53 9.92
N ILE A 7 -0.58 8.78 10.39
CA ILE A 7 -1.09 9.94 9.64
C ILE A 7 -0.32 10.15 8.32
N ASN A 8 1.01 10.04 8.34
CA ASN A 8 1.84 10.14 7.13
C ASN A 8 1.55 9.02 6.12
N CYS A 9 1.18 7.84 6.62
CA CYS A 9 0.84 6.68 5.81
C CYS A 9 -0.53 6.84 5.13
N ASP A 10 -1.48 7.57 5.75
CA ASP A 10 -2.76 7.91 5.13
C ASP A 10 -2.59 8.80 3.90
N VAL A 11 -1.77 9.86 4.01
CA VAL A 11 -1.46 10.75 2.87
C VAL A 11 -0.85 9.96 1.72
N THR A 12 0.13 9.10 2.03
CA THR A 12 0.78 8.24 1.03
C THR A 12 -0.20 7.25 0.42
N SER A 13 -1.06 6.62 1.22
CA SER A 13 -2.08 5.67 0.78
C SER A 13 -3.03 6.29 -0.24
N LYS A 14 -3.49 7.52 0.01
CA LYS A 14 -4.34 8.28 -0.93
C LYS A 14 -3.67 8.54 -2.27
N GLN A 15 -2.35 8.78 -2.29
CA GLN A 15 -1.59 8.96 -3.53
C GLN A 15 -1.42 7.63 -4.29
N VAL A 16 -1.11 6.53 -3.58
CA VAL A 16 -1.02 5.20 -4.18
C VAL A 16 -2.35 4.75 -4.79
N GLU A 17 -3.48 5.05 -4.15
CA GLU A 17 -4.81 4.78 -4.71
C GLU A 17 -5.09 5.55 -6.01
N LYS A 18 -4.62 6.80 -6.12
CA LYS A 18 -4.73 7.58 -7.37
C LYS A 18 -3.91 6.94 -8.48
N LEU A 19 -2.68 6.50 -8.19
CA LEU A 19 -1.84 5.80 -9.16
C LEU A 19 -2.48 4.47 -9.60
N ALA A 20 -3.00 3.70 -8.66
CA ALA A 20 -3.69 2.43 -8.96
C ALA A 20 -4.89 2.63 -9.89
N LYS A 21 -5.65 3.72 -9.72
CA LYS A 21 -6.75 4.08 -10.62
C LYS A 21 -6.25 4.49 -12.01
N TYR A 22 -5.16 5.24 -12.07
CA TYR A 22 -4.57 5.70 -13.34
C TYR A 22 -4.04 4.53 -14.18
N PHE A 23 -3.36 3.58 -13.56
CA PHE A 23 -2.79 2.40 -14.22
C PHE A 23 -3.76 1.21 -14.28
N LYS A 24 -5.05 1.42 -14.05
CA LYS A 24 -6.05 0.35 -14.06
C LYS A 24 -6.16 -0.23 -15.47
N GLY A 25 -5.72 -1.48 -15.63
CA GLY A 25 -5.74 -2.21 -16.90
C GLY A 25 -4.37 -2.59 -17.45
N GLN A 26 -3.28 -2.16 -16.81
CA GLN A 26 -1.94 -2.64 -17.14
C GLN A 26 -1.72 -4.03 -16.51
N PRO A 27 -1.58 -5.11 -17.31
CA PRO A 27 -1.61 -6.48 -16.80
C PRO A 27 -0.42 -6.83 -15.91
N ASP A 28 0.73 -6.19 -16.13
CA ASP A 28 1.97 -6.48 -15.42
C ASP A 28 2.23 -5.55 -14.22
N LEU A 29 1.30 -4.66 -13.89
CA LEU A 29 1.46 -3.67 -12.83
C LEU A 29 0.36 -3.78 -11.79
N ILE A 30 0.72 -4.28 -10.60
CA ILE A 30 -0.20 -4.49 -9.49
C ILE A 30 0.17 -3.56 -8.34
N PHE A 31 -0.81 -2.77 -7.88
CA PHE A 31 -0.70 -1.98 -6.68
C PHE A 31 -1.34 -2.73 -5.50
N ALA A 32 -0.56 -3.01 -4.47
CA ALA A 32 -1.01 -3.72 -3.26
C ALA A 32 -0.64 -2.96 -1.98
N ARG A 33 -1.37 -3.22 -0.89
CA ARG A 33 -1.10 -2.68 0.44
C ARG A 33 -1.09 -3.81 1.46
N ILE A 34 -0.23 -3.69 2.47
CA ILE A 34 -0.11 -4.60 3.60
C ILE A 34 -0.15 -3.76 4.87
N ASP A 35 -1.00 -4.16 5.81
CA ASP A 35 -1.10 -3.58 7.15
C ASP A 35 -0.06 -4.24 8.08
N ALA A 36 0.99 -3.50 8.43
CA ALA A 36 2.08 -3.97 9.29
C ALA A 36 1.71 -4.06 10.77
N SER A 37 0.53 -3.56 11.19
CA SER A 37 0.09 -3.70 12.58
C SER A 37 -0.37 -5.12 12.95
N THR A 38 -0.77 -5.88 11.94
CA THR A 38 -1.39 -7.20 12.10
C THR A 38 -0.68 -8.29 11.28
N ASN A 39 0.34 -7.92 10.49
CA ASN A 39 1.05 -8.83 9.61
C ASN A 39 2.57 -8.61 9.70
N GLU A 40 3.30 -9.71 9.94
CA GLU A 40 4.77 -9.75 9.95
C GLU A 40 5.26 -10.47 8.68
N HIS A 41 6.26 -9.91 7.99
CA HIS A 41 6.84 -10.57 6.82
C HIS A 41 8.10 -11.34 7.24
N PRO A 42 8.26 -12.64 6.91
CA PRO A 42 9.38 -13.45 7.38
C PRO A 42 10.79 -12.93 7.03
N LYS A 43 10.90 -12.06 6.02
CA LYS A 43 12.18 -11.41 5.62
C LYS A 43 12.43 -10.04 6.27
N LEU A 44 11.49 -9.54 7.09
CA LEU A 44 11.59 -8.26 7.80
C LEU A 44 11.80 -8.42 9.31
N GLN A 45 11.96 -9.67 9.78
CA GLN A 45 12.49 -10.00 11.11
C GLN A 45 13.98 -9.71 11.23
#